data_AF-A0A024T8N4-F1
#
_entry.id   AF-A0A024T8N4-F1
#
_cell.length_a   1.000
_cell.length_b   1.000
_cell.length_c   1.000
_cell.angle_alpha   90.00
_cell.angle_beta   90.00
_cell.angle_gamma   90.00
#
_symmetry.space_group_name_H-M   'P 1'
#
loop_
_entity.id
_entity.type
_entity.pdbx_description
1 polymer ?
#
loop_
_entity_poly.entity_id
_entity_poly.type
_entity_poly.pdbx_seq_one_letter_code
_entity_poly.pdbx_strand_id
1 'polypeptide(L)'
;MKKSKGPTADEKQQVLDAHLRGDDWSLVAQHNGMSYATAWRKVTAEILDALEKYLDENCQYTLREMKSFIEADINGTNISVQTISRHILGMLYTVKQVRIEPAACNNDVNKQKRREFALKLKQHQTKGDYI
;
A
#
# COMPACT_ATOMS: atom_id res chain seq x y z
N MET A 1 8.30 15.75 -39.87
CA MET A 1 7.24 15.14 -39.01
C MET A 1 7.15 15.96 -37.72
N LYS A 2 6.02 16.62 -37.43
CA LYS A 2 5.84 17.33 -36.15
C LYS A 2 5.73 16.27 -35.05
N LYS A 3 6.62 16.29 -34.05
CA LYS A 3 6.45 15.45 -32.85
C LYS A 3 5.12 15.84 -32.22
N SER A 4 4.21 14.88 -32.07
CA SER A 4 2.98 15.06 -31.29
C SER A 4 3.35 15.59 -29.91
N LYS A 5 2.69 16.66 -29.47
CA LYS A 5 2.87 17.21 -28.13
C LYS A 5 2.33 16.16 -27.15
N GLY A 6 3.17 15.68 -26.24
CA GLY A 6 2.77 14.63 -25.30
C GLY A 6 1.62 15.08 -24.38
N PRO A 7 0.90 14.14 -23.76
CA PRO A 7 -0.25 14.46 -22.93
C PRO A 7 0.13 15.37 -21.76
N THR A 8 -0.67 16.40 -21.56
CA THR A 8 -0.62 17.38 -20.46
C THR A 8 -0.93 16.73 -19.11
N ALA A 9 -0.71 17.47 -18.02
CA ALA A 9 -1.05 17.01 -16.68
C ALA A 9 -2.56 16.85 -16.50
N ASP A 10 -3.34 17.81 -17.01
CA ASP A 10 -4.80 17.80 -16.93
C ASP A 10 -5.40 16.63 -17.71
N GLU A 11 -4.88 16.33 -18.91
CA GLU A 11 -5.32 15.16 -19.70
C GLU A 11 -5.02 13.83 -18.99
N LYS A 12 -3.97 13.78 -18.17
CA LYS A 12 -3.66 12.61 -17.33
C LYS A 12 -4.59 12.51 -16.13
N GLN A 13 -4.93 13.65 -15.52
CA GLN A 13 -5.86 13.69 -14.41
C GLN A 13 -7.27 13.30 -14.87
N GLN A 14 -7.71 13.78 -16.03
CA GLN A 14 -9.02 13.45 -16.58
C GLN A 14 -9.19 11.94 -16.83
N VAL A 15 -8.13 11.25 -17.27
CA VAL A 15 -8.12 9.78 -17.41
C VAL A 15 -8.25 9.10 -16.05
N LEU A 16 -7.55 9.59 -15.03
CA LEU A 16 -7.64 9.05 -13.67
C LEU A 16 -9.04 9.29 -13.07
N ASP A 17 -9.60 10.48 -13.23
CA ASP A 17 -10.93 10.80 -12.73
C ASP A 17 -12.02 9.95 -13.42
N ALA A 18 -11.87 9.70 -14.72
CA ALA A 18 -12.76 8.79 -15.46
C ALA A 18 -12.66 7.36 -14.92
N HIS A 19 -11.44 6.90 -14.63
CA HIS A 19 -11.22 5.60 -14.03
C HIS A 19 -11.91 5.47 -12.66
N LEU A 20 -11.69 6.45 -11.78
CA LEU A 20 -12.28 6.52 -10.45
C LEU A 20 -13.81 6.57 -10.46
N ARG A 21 -14.41 7.22 -11.46
CA ARG A 21 -15.88 7.23 -11.64
C ARG A 21 -16.43 5.91 -12.20
N GLY A 22 -15.56 4.99 -12.63
CA GLY A 22 -15.95 3.77 -13.33
C GLY A 22 -16.36 4.00 -14.79
N ASP A 23 -16.01 5.16 -15.36
CA ASP A 23 -16.21 5.47 -16.77
C ASP A 23 -15.18 4.71 -17.65
N ASP A 24 -15.41 4.69 -18.96
CA ASP A 24 -14.43 4.16 -19.92
C ASP A 24 -13.23 5.10 -20.09
N TRP A 25 -12.30 5.04 -19.13
CA TRP A 25 -11.06 5.80 -19.13
C TRP A 25 -10.17 5.49 -20.34
N SER A 26 -10.33 4.32 -20.97
CA SER A 26 -9.59 3.96 -22.18
C SER A 26 -10.05 4.80 -23.38
N LEU A 27 -11.34 5.09 -23.47
CA LEU A 27 -11.92 6.00 -24.45
C LEU A 27 -11.47 7.45 -24.18
N VAL A 28 -11.46 7.88 -22.91
CA VAL A 28 -10.92 9.21 -22.52
C VAL A 28 -9.45 9.34 -22.93
N ALA A 29 -8.65 8.30 -22.73
CA ALA A 29 -7.25 8.30 -23.17
C ALA A 29 -7.12 8.44 -24.70
N GLN A 30 -7.96 7.77 -25.48
CA GLN A 30 -7.98 7.90 -26.95
C GLN A 30 -8.32 9.33 -27.39
N HIS A 31 -9.35 9.94 -26.79
CA HIS A 31 -9.72 11.33 -27.06
C HIS A 31 -8.61 12.32 -26.72
N ASN A 32 -7.86 12.05 -25.65
CA ASN A 32 -6.71 12.86 -25.23
C ASN A 32 -5.42 12.55 -26.01
N GLY A 33 -5.49 11.71 -27.06
CA GLY A 33 -4.31 11.31 -27.85
C GLY A 33 -3.26 10.55 -27.04
N MET A 34 -3.66 9.97 -25.91
CA MET A 34 -2.78 9.27 -24.98
C MET A 34 -2.70 7.79 -25.35
N SER A 35 -1.49 7.25 -25.41
CA SER A 35 -1.33 5.81 -25.59
C SER A 35 -1.87 5.05 -24.37
N TYR A 36 -2.47 3.89 -24.62
CA TYR A 36 -2.95 2.99 -23.57
C TYR A 36 -1.87 2.73 -22.50
N ALA A 37 -0.62 2.52 -22.91
CA ALA A 37 0.49 2.32 -21.97
C ALA A 37 0.73 3.52 -21.03
N THR A 38 0.53 4.75 -21.51
CA THR A 38 0.69 5.96 -20.69
C THR A 38 -0.48 6.13 -19.73
N ALA A 39 -1.70 5.88 -20.21
CA ALA A 39 -2.92 5.90 -19.41
C ALA A 39 -2.89 4.80 -18.33
N TRP A 40 -2.49 3.59 -18.69
CA TRP A 40 -2.32 2.46 -17.78
C TRP A 40 -1.28 2.73 -16.69
N ARG A 41 -0.18 3.44 -16.99
CA ARG A 41 0.78 3.87 -15.96
C ARG A 41 0.16 4.78 -14.90
N LYS A 42 -0.86 5.57 -15.26
CA LYS A 42 -1.57 6.43 -14.30
C LYS A 42 -2.49 5.63 -13.39
N VAL A 43 -3.30 4.75 -13.97
CA VAL A 43 -4.13 3.82 -13.20
C VAL A 43 -3.27 2.91 -12.30
N THR A 44 -2.13 2.44 -12.81
CA THR A 44 -1.20 1.63 -12.03
C THR A 44 -0.65 2.39 -10.82
N ALA A 45 -0.35 3.68 -10.94
CA ALA A 45 0.16 4.47 -9.81
C ALA A 45 -0.84 4.51 -8.65
N GLU A 46 -2.12 4.71 -8.95
CA GLU A 46 -3.18 4.70 -7.94
C GLU A 46 -3.34 3.32 -7.28
N ILE A 47 -3.25 2.23 -8.05
CA ILE A 47 -3.25 0.87 -7.50
C ILE A 47 -2.06 0.69 -6.54
N LEU A 48 -0.85 1.18 -6.90
CA LEU A 48 0.33 1.07 -6.04
C LEU A 48 0.16 1.84 -4.73
N ASP A 49 -0.37 3.08 -4.80
CA ASP A 49 -0.64 3.90 -3.62
C ASP A 49 -1.67 3.23 -2.68
N ALA A 50 -2.71 2.62 -3.24
CA ALA A 50 -3.69 1.85 -2.47
C ALA A 50 -3.06 0.61 -1.81
N LEU A 51 -2.24 -0.14 -2.55
CA LEU A 51 -1.53 -1.31 -2.02
C LEU A 51 -0.58 -0.94 -0.87
N GLU A 52 0.16 0.17 -0.99
CA GLU A 52 1.01 0.71 0.07
C GLU A 52 0.18 1.00 1.33
N LYS A 53 -0.92 1.75 1.16
CA LYS A 53 -1.81 2.10 2.27
C LYS A 53 -2.37 0.86 2.99
N TYR A 54 -2.85 -0.14 2.26
CA TYR A 54 -3.37 -1.36 2.89
C TYR A 54 -2.30 -2.13 3.67
N LEU A 55 -1.06 -2.18 3.14
CA LEU A 55 0.05 -2.86 3.81
C LEU A 55 0.50 -2.14 5.08
N ASP A 56 0.50 -0.81 5.05
CA ASP A 56 0.84 0.03 6.21
C ASP A 56 -0.23 -0.05 7.32
N GLU A 57 -1.51 -0.14 6.93
CA GLU A 57 -2.62 -0.32 7.87
C GLU A 57 -2.60 -1.73 8.48
N ASN A 58 -2.45 -2.77 7.65
CA ASN A 58 -2.35 -4.14 8.11
C ASN A 58 -1.60 -5.04 7.12
N CYS A 59 -0.33 -5.30 7.42
CA CYS A 59 0.53 -6.21 6.66
C CYS A 59 0.10 -7.70 6.66
N GLN A 60 -0.97 -8.05 7.38
CA GLN A 60 -1.52 -9.42 7.40
C GLN A 60 -2.56 -9.68 6.32
N TYR A 61 -2.99 -8.65 5.57
CA TYR A 61 -3.94 -8.87 4.47
C TYR A 61 -3.37 -9.85 3.44
N THR A 62 -4.20 -10.80 3.07
CA THR A 62 -3.91 -11.72 1.97
C THR A 62 -4.05 -11.00 0.64
N LEU A 63 -3.34 -11.48 -0.38
CA LEU A 63 -3.48 -10.95 -1.74
C LEU A 63 -4.91 -11.05 -2.29
N ARG A 64 -5.75 -11.97 -1.76
CA ARG A 64 -7.16 -12.08 -2.14
C ARG A 64 -8.00 -10.97 -1.50
N GLU A 65 -7.75 -10.65 -0.24
CA GLU A 65 -8.39 -9.52 0.42
C GLU A 65 -8.00 -8.21 -0.24
N MET A 66 -6.71 -8.00 -0.50
CA MET A 66 -6.24 -6.82 -1.24
C MET A 66 -6.88 -6.71 -2.62
N LYS A 67 -7.11 -7.84 -3.31
CA LYS A 67 -7.87 -7.86 -4.57
C LYS A 67 -9.29 -7.33 -4.36
N SER A 68 -10.00 -7.85 -3.35
CA SER A 68 -11.37 -7.42 -3.05
C SER A 68 -11.43 -5.95 -2.64
N PHE A 69 -10.42 -5.43 -1.93
CA PHE A 69 -10.35 -4.01 -1.58
C PHE A 69 -10.13 -3.14 -2.82
N ILE A 70 -9.21 -3.53 -3.72
CA ILE A 70 -9.01 -2.81 -4.99
C ILE A 70 -10.28 -2.80 -5.85
N GLU A 71 -10.97 -3.95 -5.97
CA GLU A 71 -12.23 -4.04 -6.72
C GLU A 71 -13.36 -3.17 -6.10
N ALA A 72 -13.30 -2.91 -4.79
CA ALA A 72 -14.28 -2.10 -4.07
C ALA A 72 -13.93 -0.59 -4.08
N ASP A 73 -12.66 -0.25 -3.89
CA ASP A 73 -12.19 1.13 -3.73
C ASP A 73 -11.86 1.79 -5.08
N ILE A 74 -11.51 0.99 -6.10
CA ILE A 74 -11.07 1.46 -7.42
C ILE A 74 -11.99 0.89 -8.51
N ASN A 75 -13.03 1.64 -8.86
CA ASN A 75 -14.03 1.25 -9.86
C ASN A 75 -13.40 0.89 -11.21
N GLY A 76 -13.94 -0.15 -11.86
CA GLY A 76 -13.47 -0.57 -13.18
C GLY A 76 -12.10 -1.26 -13.19
N THR A 77 -11.48 -1.50 -12.02
CA THR A 77 -10.26 -2.29 -11.91
C THR A 77 -10.57 -3.76 -11.65
N ASN A 78 -10.14 -4.63 -12.57
CA ASN A 78 -10.11 -6.07 -12.34
C ASN A 78 -8.70 -6.58 -12.64
N ILE A 79 -7.90 -6.76 -11.59
CA ILE A 79 -6.55 -7.29 -11.70
C ILE A 79 -6.44 -8.65 -11.02
N SER A 80 -5.54 -9.48 -11.57
CA SER A 80 -5.28 -10.80 -11.00
C SER A 80 -4.48 -10.70 -9.70
N VAL A 81 -4.65 -11.68 -8.82
CA VAL A 81 -3.85 -11.85 -7.60
C VAL A 81 -2.35 -11.89 -7.92
N GLN A 82 -1.96 -12.46 -9.06
CA GLN A 82 -0.57 -12.50 -9.54
C GLN A 82 -0.06 -11.11 -9.92
N THR A 83 -0.91 -10.22 -10.40
CA THR A 83 -0.55 -8.84 -10.73
C THR A 83 -0.32 -8.03 -9.46
N ILE A 84 -1.19 -8.18 -8.47
CA ILE A 84 -1.00 -7.63 -7.12
C ILE A 84 0.33 -8.11 -6.53
N SER A 85 0.61 -9.42 -6.58
CA SER A 85 1.87 -9.97 -6.09
C SER A 85 3.09 -9.35 -6.76
N ARG A 86 3.06 -9.20 -8.10
CA ARG A 86 4.16 -8.58 -8.85
C ARG A 86 4.35 -7.10 -8.52
N HIS A 87 3.26 -6.37 -8.31
CA HIS A 87 3.32 -4.97 -7.90
C HIS A 87 3.97 -4.82 -6.53
N ILE A 88 3.52 -5.58 -5.54
CA ILE A 88 4.08 -5.59 -4.18
C ILE A 88 5.58 -5.93 -4.22
N LEU A 89 5.99 -6.93 -5.00
CA LEU A 89 7.41 -7.26 -5.21
C LEU A 89 8.19 -6.11 -5.89
N GLY A 90 7.58 -5.43 -6.87
CA GLY A 90 8.16 -4.28 -7.55
C GLY A 90 8.31 -3.05 -6.64
N MET A 91 7.45 -2.92 -5.64
CA MET A 91 7.53 -1.95 -4.55
C MET A 91 8.53 -2.36 -3.45
N LEU A 92 9.27 -3.47 -3.65
CA LEU A 92 10.28 -4.00 -2.73
C LEU A 92 9.74 -4.51 -1.38
N TYR A 93 8.44 -4.80 -1.29
CA TYR A 93 7.88 -5.50 -0.14
C TYR A 93 8.21 -6.99 -0.20
N THR A 94 8.56 -7.55 0.96
CA THR A 94 8.86 -8.97 1.12
C THR A 94 7.92 -9.61 2.12
N VAL A 95 7.39 -10.79 1.79
CA VAL A 95 6.59 -11.59 2.72
C VAL A 95 7.51 -12.16 3.81
N LYS A 96 7.16 -11.91 5.07
CA LYS A 96 7.81 -12.50 6.25
C LYS A 96 6.76 -13.10 7.16
N GLN A 97 7.16 -14.13 7.92
CA GLN A 97 6.30 -14.69 8.96
C GLN A 97 6.12 -13.67 10.08
N VAL A 98 4.89 -13.19 10.28
CA VAL A 98 4.54 -12.26 11.34
C VAL A 98 4.42 -13.03 12.65
N ARG A 99 5.29 -12.73 13.63
CA ARG A 99 5.17 -13.31 14.98
C ARG A 99 4.00 -12.66 15.69
N ILE A 100 2.99 -13.46 16.04
CA ILE A 100 1.82 -13.00 16.81
C ILE A 100 2.10 -13.25 18.29
N GLU A 101 2.34 -12.17 19.04
CA GLU A 101 2.47 -12.24 20.50
C GLU A 101 1.08 -12.36 21.14
N PRO A 102 0.85 -13.32 22.06
CA PRO A 102 -0.43 -13.45 22.75
C PRO A 102 -0.80 -12.15 23.48
N ALA A 103 -1.95 -11.55 23.11
CA ALA A 103 -2.43 -10.31 23.71
C ALA A 103 -2.64 -10.40 25.23
N ALA A 104 -2.94 -11.60 25.74
CA ALA A 104 -3.03 -11.86 27.18
C ALA A 104 -1.70 -11.63 27.92
N CYS A 105 -0.57 -12.00 27.31
CA CYS A 105 0.77 -11.80 27.87
C CYS A 105 1.30 -10.38 27.64
N ASN A 106 0.90 -9.74 26.53
CA ASN A 106 1.41 -8.43 26.10
C ASN A 106 0.38 -7.30 26.22
N ASN A 107 -0.55 -7.39 27.17
CA ASN A 107 -1.49 -6.31 27.46
C ASN A 107 -0.76 -5.07 28.03
N ASP A 108 -1.42 -3.92 28.05
CA ASP A 108 -0.80 -2.65 28.43
C ASP A 108 -0.31 -2.65 29.88
N VAL A 109 -1.00 -3.34 30.78
CA VAL A 109 -0.58 -3.51 32.17
C VAL A 109 0.76 -4.26 32.24
N ASN A 110 0.90 -5.36 31.48
CA ASN A 110 2.12 -6.15 31.44
C ASN A 110 3.26 -5.42 30.72
N LYS A 111 2.97 -4.66 29.66
CA LYS A 111 3.94 -3.76 29.02
C LYS A 111 4.46 -2.71 29.99
N GLN A 112 3.56 -2.07 30.75
CA GLN A 112 3.93 -1.07 31.74
C GLN A 112 4.78 -1.68 32.87
N LYS A 113 4.39 -2.83 33.42
CA LYS A 113 5.19 -3.55 34.44
C LYS A 113 6.59 -3.90 33.93
N ARG A 114 6.70 -4.40 32.69
CA ARG A 114 8.00 -4.71 32.07
C ARG A 114 8.86 -3.45 31.89
N ARG A 115 8.26 -2.34 31.49
CA ARG A 115 8.95 -1.05 31.36
C ARG A 115 9.47 -0.55 32.71
N GLU A 116 8.64 -0.56 33.74
CA GLU A 116 9.01 -0.13 35.09
C GLU A 116 10.13 -0.98 35.68
N PHE A 117 10.05 -2.30 35.52
CA PHE A 117 11.10 -3.21 35.93
C PHE A 117 12.42 -2.90 35.20
N ALA A 118 12.38 -2.75 33.88
CA ALA A 118 13.57 -2.43 33.08
C ALA A 118 14.21 -1.08 33.48
N LEU A 119 13.40 -0.07 33.79
CA LEU A 119 13.89 1.23 34.28
C LEU A 119 14.60 1.10 35.64
N LYS A 120 13.98 0.38 36.60
CA LYS A 120 14.58 0.13 37.92
C LYS A 120 15.88 -0.66 37.79
N LEU A 121 15.88 -1.71 36.96
CA LEU A 121 17.08 -2.50 36.69
C LEU A 121 18.23 -1.63 36.16
N LYS A 122 17.94 -0.75 35.19
CA LYS A 122 18.92 0.21 34.67
C LYS A 122 19.46 1.16 35.74
N GLN A 123 18.60 1.63 36.64
CA GLN A 123 19.01 2.49 37.76
C GLN A 123 19.98 1.77 38.71
N HIS A 124 19.68 0.50 39.06
CA HIS A 124 20.57 -0.32 39.88
C HIS A 124 21.93 -0.56 39.20
N GLN A 125 21.93 -0.93 37.91
CA GLN A 125 23.17 -1.09 37.13
C GLN A 125 24.01 0.20 37.12
N THR A 126 23.37 1.37 37.01
CA THR A 126 24.05 2.68 37.02
C THR A 126 24.66 2.99 38.39
N LYS A 127 24.02 2.54 39.48
CA LYS A 127 24.51 2.69 40.85
C LYS A 127 25.65 1.72 41.21
N GLY A 128 26.00 0.80 40.31
CA GLY A 128 27.00 -0.24 40.58
C GLY A 128 26.44 -1.40 41.40
N ASP A 129 25.11 -1.47 41.57
CA ASP A 129 24.45 -2.64 42.15
C ASP A 129 24.41 -3.73 41.07
N TYR A 130 25.40 -4.61 41.06
CA TYR A 130 25.42 -5.77 40.19
C TYR A 130 24.45 -6.82 40.75
N ILE A 131 23.49 -7.25 39.92
CA ILE A 131 22.59 -8.38 40.18
C ILE A 131 23.19 -9.64 39.56
#